data_AF-A0A537B1W8-F1
#
_entry.id   AF-A0A537B1W8-F1
#
_cell.length_a   1.000
_cell.length_b   1.000
_cell.length_c   1.000
_cell.angle_alpha   90.00
_cell.angle_beta   90.00
_cell.angle_gamma   90.00
#
_symmetry.space_group_name_H-M   'P 1'
#
loop_
_entity.id
_entity.type
_entity.pdbx_description
1 polymer ?
#
loop_
_entity_poly.entity_id
_entity_poly.type
_entity_poly.pdbx_seq_one_letter_code
_entity_poly.pdbx_strand_id
1 'polypeptide(L)'
;MKTPRSFFRSARAPRLQTRQRGTILIIALIVLVAMTLAGIATMRSVDTATITAGNIGLRQASVNAADQGLQAGVSWLTANLGPTLINDNHQPGTASIGYFSSVPANDPDWYDPLNWNEAGQLNNGNPDAGGNVVFFLIHRLCPVPNCDTSATCGGNPPNLCASTILTSALAGEGSDQTRPTDAHSSAPSIHYRITAKAVGPRNSISIVQSLVRAFN
;
A
#
# COMPACT_ATOMS: atom_id res chain seq x y z
N MET A 1 -63.10 -88.22 -36.55
CA MET A 1 -63.35 -86.97 -35.80
C MET A 1 -62.09 -86.10 -35.89
N LYS A 2 -62.15 -85.02 -36.68
CA LYS A 2 -61.05 -84.06 -36.89
C LYS A 2 -61.40 -82.77 -36.14
N THR A 3 -60.52 -82.32 -35.24
CA THR A 3 -60.58 -80.99 -34.61
C THR A 3 -59.74 -80.00 -35.43
N PRO A 4 -60.23 -78.79 -35.75
CA PRO A 4 -59.39 -77.76 -36.32
C PRO A 4 -58.84 -76.87 -35.19
N ARG A 5 -57.53 -76.62 -35.18
CA ARG A 5 -56.93 -75.54 -34.39
C ARG A 5 -56.83 -74.29 -35.26
N SER A 6 -57.49 -73.23 -34.82
CA SER A 6 -57.49 -71.90 -35.44
C SER A 6 -56.17 -71.18 -35.19
N PHE A 7 -55.59 -70.61 -36.25
CA PHE A 7 -54.45 -69.70 -36.18
C PHE A 7 -54.97 -68.27 -36.02
N PHE A 8 -54.72 -67.64 -34.88
CA PHE A 8 -54.90 -66.19 -34.73
C PHE A 8 -53.64 -65.45 -35.19
N ARG A 9 -53.77 -64.66 -36.27
CA ARG A 9 -52.73 -63.74 -36.75
C ARG A 9 -52.61 -62.55 -35.81
N SER A 10 -51.42 -62.30 -35.27
CA SER A 10 -51.05 -61.05 -34.62
C SER A 10 -50.97 -59.93 -35.67
N ALA A 11 -51.82 -58.91 -35.53
CA ALA A 11 -51.70 -57.67 -36.31
C ALA A 11 -50.62 -56.79 -35.68
N ARG A 12 -49.51 -56.55 -36.41
CA ARG A 12 -48.51 -55.54 -36.05
C ARG A 12 -49.06 -54.15 -36.34
N ALA A 13 -49.11 -53.28 -35.33
CA ALA A 13 -49.40 -51.86 -35.49
C ALA A 13 -48.27 -51.17 -36.28
N PRO A 14 -48.58 -50.18 -37.16
CA PRO A 14 -47.56 -49.43 -37.88
C PRO A 14 -46.84 -48.49 -36.91
N ARG A 15 -45.50 -48.55 -36.88
CA ARG A 15 -44.69 -47.50 -36.26
C ARG A 15 -44.73 -46.30 -37.18
N LEU A 16 -45.40 -45.22 -36.78
CA LEU A 16 -45.28 -43.91 -37.41
C LEU A 16 -43.82 -43.46 -37.29
N GLN A 17 -43.04 -43.66 -38.35
CA GLN A 17 -41.72 -43.05 -38.48
C GLN A 17 -41.91 -41.54 -38.64
N THR A 18 -41.72 -40.82 -37.55
CA THR A 18 -41.56 -39.36 -37.60
C THR A 18 -40.30 -39.08 -38.41
N ARG A 19 -40.47 -38.53 -39.62
CA ARG A 19 -39.35 -38.06 -40.44
C ARG A 19 -38.70 -36.89 -39.72
N GLN A 20 -37.58 -37.13 -39.01
CA GLN A 20 -36.74 -36.07 -38.46
C GLN A 20 -36.26 -35.19 -39.61
N ARG A 21 -36.83 -33.98 -39.69
CA ARG A 21 -36.41 -32.93 -40.63
C ARG A 21 -35.10 -32.33 -40.13
N GLY A 22 -34.26 -31.86 -41.05
CA GLY A 22 -32.88 -31.39 -40.83
C GLY A 22 -32.68 -30.16 -39.94
N THR A 23 -33.50 -29.94 -38.92
CA THR A 23 -33.36 -28.87 -37.92
C THR A 23 -32.25 -29.13 -36.89
N ILE A 24 -31.84 -30.39 -36.67
CA ILE A 24 -30.77 -30.74 -35.71
C ILE A 24 -29.44 -30.05 -36.07
N LEU A 25 -29.14 -29.93 -37.36
CA LEU A 25 -27.91 -29.31 -37.86
C LEU A 25 -27.89 -27.79 -37.59
N ILE A 26 -29.05 -27.14 -37.72
CA ILE A 26 -29.20 -25.70 -37.45
C ILE A 26 -29.01 -25.43 -35.96
N ILE A 27 -29.62 -26.23 -35.09
CA ILE A 27 -29.45 -26.11 -33.63
C ILE A 27 -27.99 -26.35 -33.24
N ALA A 28 -27.37 -27.40 -33.80
CA ALA A 28 -25.95 -27.69 -33.56
C ALA A 28 -25.04 -26.52 -33.98
N LEU A 29 -25.31 -25.89 -35.14
CA LEU A 29 -24.55 -24.73 -35.60
C LEU A 29 -24.73 -23.52 -34.66
N ILE A 30 -25.96 -23.24 -34.23
CA ILE A 30 -26.23 -22.12 -33.29
C ILE A 30 -25.49 -22.34 -31.97
N VAL A 31 -25.53 -23.56 -31.43
CA VAL A 31 -24.83 -23.90 -30.19
C VAL A 31 -23.31 -23.78 -30.36
N LEU A 32 -22.76 -24.25 -31.48
CA LEU A 32 -21.34 -24.11 -31.80
C LEU A 32 -20.93 -22.63 -31.86
N VAL A 33 -21.71 -21.79 -32.53
CA VAL A 33 -21.47 -20.34 -32.59
C VAL A 33 -21.60 -19.70 -31.21
N ALA A 34 -22.59 -20.07 -30.41
CA ALA A 34 -22.75 -19.54 -29.06
C ALA A 34 -21.56 -19.92 -28.14
N MET A 35 -21.10 -21.18 -28.19
CA MET A 35 -19.94 -21.63 -27.41
C MET A 35 -18.64 -20.96 -27.85
N THR A 36 -18.45 -20.74 -29.16
CA THR A 36 -17.27 -20.02 -29.67
C THR A 36 -17.28 -18.55 -29.26
N LEU A 37 -18.44 -17.88 -29.31
CA LEU A 37 -18.58 -16.50 -28.80
C LEU A 37 -18.29 -16.42 -27.30
N ALA A 38 -18.79 -17.38 -26.51
CA ALA A 38 -18.48 -17.47 -25.09
C ALA A 38 -16.98 -17.68 -24.83
N GLY A 39 -16.32 -18.57 -25.59
CA GLY A 39 -14.88 -18.81 -25.48
C GLY A 39 -14.02 -17.58 -25.84
N ILE A 40 -14.42 -16.79 -26.84
CA ILE A 40 -13.72 -15.54 -27.18
C ILE A 40 -13.89 -14.51 -26.06
N ALA A 41 -15.09 -14.42 -25.47
CA ALA A 41 -15.36 -13.51 -24.36
C ALA A 41 -14.51 -13.86 -23.12
N THR A 42 -14.32 -15.15 -22.81
CA THR A 42 -13.48 -15.56 -21.68
C THR A 42 -12.00 -15.28 -21.91
N MET A 43 -11.47 -15.48 -23.12
CA MET A 43 -10.06 -15.15 -23.43
C MET A 43 -9.76 -13.67 -23.17
N ARG A 44 -10.60 -12.76 -23.68
CA ARG A 44 -10.45 -11.32 -23.44
C ARG A 44 -10.53 -10.95 -21.95
N SER A 45 -11.39 -11.65 -21.21
CA SER A 45 -11.50 -11.48 -19.75
C SER A 45 -10.21 -11.87 -19.03
N VAL A 46 -9.59 -12.98 -19.42
CA VAL A 46 -8.31 -13.44 -18.85
C VAL A 46 -7.16 -12.49 -19.20
N ASP A 47 -7.07 -12.02 -20.44
CA ASP A 47 -6.03 -11.05 -20.84
C ASP A 47 -6.12 -9.76 -20.00
N THR A 48 -7.33 -9.25 -19.78
CA THR A 48 -7.55 -8.08 -18.93
C THR A 48 -7.21 -8.37 -17.47
N ALA A 49 -7.58 -9.55 -16.97
CA ALA A 49 -7.28 -9.96 -15.60
C ALA A 49 -5.78 -10.11 -15.36
N THR A 50 -5.03 -10.65 -16.31
CA THR A 50 -3.57 -10.85 -16.19
C THR A 50 -2.81 -9.52 -16.17
N ILE A 51 -3.16 -8.56 -17.04
CA ILE A 51 -2.54 -7.23 -17.04
C ILE A 51 -2.85 -6.50 -15.72
N THR A 52 -4.10 -6.58 -15.26
CA THR A 52 -4.52 -5.96 -14.01
C THR A 52 -3.78 -6.55 -12.82
N ALA A 53 -3.69 -7.89 -12.75
CA ALA A 53 -2.93 -8.58 -11.71
C ALA A 53 -1.43 -8.20 -11.75
N GLY A 54 -0.85 -8.05 -12.94
CA GLY A 54 0.53 -7.57 -13.10
C GLY A 54 0.75 -6.16 -12.52
N ASN A 55 -0.15 -5.23 -12.81
CA ASN A 55 -0.07 -3.86 -12.26
C ASN A 55 -0.23 -3.85 -10.73
N ILE A 56 -1.14 -4.67 -10.18
CA ILE A 56 -1.29 -4.83 -8.72
C ILE A 56 -0.02 -5.40 -8.11
N GLY A 57 0.60 -6.41 -8.74
CA GLY A 57 1.86 -7.00 -8.30
C GLY A 57 2.99 -5.97 -8.25
N LEU A 58 3.13 -5.14 -9.29
CA LEU A 58 4.12 -4.05 -9.31
C LEU A 58 3.88 -3.01 -8.22
N ARG A 59 2.61 -2.69 -7.95
CA ARG A 59 2.24 -1.77 -6.87
C ARG A 59 2.54 -2.37 -5.50
N GLN A 60 2.24 -3.65 -5.28
CA GLN A 60 2.56 -4.33 -4.04
C GLN A 60 4.06 -4.41 -3.81
N ALA A 61 4.82 -4.69 -4.88
CA ALA A 61 6.29 -4.67 -4.83
C ALA A 61 6.83 -3.28 -4.44
N SER A 62 6.28 -2.20 -5.02
CA SER A 62 6.70 -0.84 -4.65
C SER A 62 6.29 -0.49 -3.22
N VAL A 63 5.12 -0.92 -2.72
CA VAL A 63 4.75 -0.71 -1.31
C VAL A 63 5.73 -1.42 -0.37
N ASN A 64 6.02 -2.70 -0.63
CA ASN A 64 6.98 -3.46 0.17
C ASN A 64 8.38 -2.83 0.15
N ALA A 65 8.82 -2.28 -0.98
CA ALA A 65 10.09 -1.55 -1.09
C ALA A 65 10.05 -0.22 -0.33
N ALA A 66 8.91 0.48 -0.33
CA ALA A 66 8.75 1.72 0.43
C ALA A 66 8.80 1.46 1.95
N ASP A 67 8.27 0.33 2.42
CA ASP A 67 8.39 -0.09 3.82
C ASP A 67 9.85 -0.34 4.24
N GLN A 68 10.69 -0.85 3.34
CA GLN A 68 12.13 -0.93 3.58
C GLN A 68 12.75 0.46 3.74
N GLY A 69 12.25 1.45 2.99
CA GLY A 69 12.63 2.86 3.15
C GLY A 69 12.24 3.42 4.52
N LEU A 70 11.05 3.07 5.03
CA LEU A 70 10.66 3.42 6.41
C LEU A 70 11.62 2.80 7.43
N GLN A 71 11.94 1.52 7.30
CA GLN A 71 12.86 0.84 8.21
C GLN A 71 14.27 1.44 8.16
N ALA A 72 14.76 1.79 6.97
CA ALA A 72 16.02 2.50 6.80
C ALA A 72 16.01 3.87 7.48
N GLY A 73 14.92 4.62 7.33
CA GLY A 73 14.74 5.90 8.02
C GLY A 73 14.72 5.77 9.54
N VAL A 74 14.05 4.73 10.09
CA VAL A 74 14.06 4.44 11.53
C VAL A 74 15.47 4.08 12.00
N SER A 75 16.15 3.19 11.27
CA SER A 75 17.52 2.78 11.59
C SER A 75 18.47 3.99 11.62
N TRP A 76 18.40 4.84 10.58
CA TRP A 76 19.17 6.08 10.52
C TRP A 76 18.84 7.00 11.70
N LEU A 77 17.55 7.20 12.00
CA LEU A 77 17.12 8.03 13.11
C LEU A 77 17.72 7.50 14.43
N THR A 78 17.56 6.21 14.73
CA THR A 78 18.09 5.59 15.97
C THR A 78 19.61 5.69 16.09
N ALA A 79 20.35 5.59 14.99
CA ALA A 79 21.81 5.70 14.99
C ALA A 79 22.31 7.14 15.22
N ASN A 80 21.49 8.14 14.90
CA ASN A 80 21.86 9.56 14.97
C ASN A 80 21.15 10.31 16.10
N LEU A 81 20.34 9.64 16.92
CA LEU A 81 19.66 10.29 18.05
C LEU A 81 20.67 11.00 18.96
N GLY A 82 20.48 12.31 19.13
CA GLY A 82 21.36 13.13 19.94
C GLY A 82 21.04 14.62 19.81
N PRO A 83 21.66 15.47 20.65
CA PRO A 83 21.44 16.91 20.63
C PRO A 83 21.90 17.59 19.34
N THR A 84 22.75 16.93 18.54
CA THR A 84 23.23 17.44 17.25
C THR A 84 22.11 17.55 16.21
N LEU A 85 21.13 16.64 16.23
CA LEU A 85 20.00 16.64 15.31
C LEU A 85 19.08 17.86 15.49
N ILE A 86 19.10 18.50 16.66
CA ILE A 86 18.28 19.69 16.93
C ILE A 86 18.61 20.80 15.94
N ASN A 87 19.90 20.97 15.63
CA ASN A 87 20.43 22.00 14.73
C ASN A 87 20.75 21.45 13.33
N ASP A 88 20.36 20.20 13.06
CA ASP A 88 20.54 19.55 11.78
C ASP A 88 19.28 19.76 10.94
N ASN A 89 19.12 20.97 10.42
CA ASN A 89 18.20 21.19 9.32
C ASN A 89 18.99 21.23 8.03
N HIS A 90 18.58 20.43 7.05
CA HIS A 90 19.18 20.50 5.72
C HIS A 90 19.29 21.96 5.25
N GLN A 91 20.50 22.32 4.84
CA GLN A 91 20.82 23.62 4.27
C GLN A 91 20.97 23.43 2.76
N PRO A 92 20.33 24.26 1.93
CA PRO A 92 20.48 24.17 0.48
C PRO A 92 21.96 24.15 0.07
N GLY A 93 22.38 23.13 -0.69
CA GLY A 93 23.74 22.99 -1.21
C GLY A 93 24.69 22.09 -0.41
N THR A 94 24.23 21.45 0.68
CA THR A 94 24.97 20.35 1.32
C THR A 94 24.45 18.98 0.86
N ALA A 95 25.18 17.90 1.11
CA ALA A 95 24.64 16.57 0.88
C ALA A 95 23.53 16.32 1.91
N SER A 96 22.27 16.26 1.48
CA SER A 96 21.17 15.91 2.37
C SER A 96 21.19 14.42 2.69
N ILE A 97 20.94 14.10 3.96
CA ILE A 97 20.79 12.71 4.43
C ILE A 97 19.29 12.36 4.59
N GLY A 98 18.39 13.24 4.14
CA GLY A 98 16.95 13.05 4.25
C GLY A 98 16.37 13.38 5.62
N TYR A 99 17.03 14.24 6.41
CA TYR A 99 16.56 14.66 7.72
C TYR A 99 16.27 16.16 7.80
N PHE A 100 15.17 16.50 8.46
CA PHE A 100 14.74 17.86 8.77
C PHE A 100 14.37 17.99 10.23
N SER A 101 14.94 19.01 10.89
CA SER A 101 14.67 19.34 12.30
C SER A 101 13.28 19.93 12.58
N SER A 102 12.47 20.17 11.53
CA SER A 102 11.08 20.60 11.62
C SER A 102 10.21 19.93 10.57
N VAL A 103 8.89 19.98 10.78
CA VAL A 103 7.91 19.64 9.75
C VAL A 103 7.73 20.84 8.80
N PRO A 104 7.51 20.63 7.50
CA PRO A 104 7.13 21.73 6.61
C PRO A 104 5.81 22.36 7.06
N ALA A 105 5.68 23.68 6.87
CA ALA A 105 4.50 24.43 7.30
C ALA A 105 3.20 23.94 6.62
N ASN A 106 3.31 23.46 5.39
CA ASN A 106 2.26 22.78 4.64
C ASN A 106 2.79 21.42 4.19
N ASP A 107 1.92 20.41 4.14
CA ASP A 107 2.35 19.11 3.61
C ASP A 107 2.63 19.23 2.11
N PRO A 108 3.85 18.91 1.64
CA PRO A 108 4.20 19.04 0.23
C PRO A 108 3.51 17.97 -0.61
N ASP A 109 3.40 18.21 -1.92
CA ASP A 109 2.93 17.20 -2.85
C ASP A 109 4.01 16.11 -3.01
N TRP A 110 3.82 14.99 -2.32
CA TRP A 110 4.76 13.88 -2.36
C TRP A 110 4.86 13.19 -3.72
N TYR A 111 3.96 13.46 -4.67
CA TYR A 111 4.08 12.97 -6.05
C TYR A 111 5.03 13.83 -6.90
N ASP A 112 5.29 15.08 -6.53
CA ASP A 112 6.27 15.93 -7.21
C ASP A 112 7.69 15.40 -6.95
N PRO A 113 8.46 15.05 -8.00
CA PRO A 113 9.84 14.61 -7.86
C PRO A 113 10.75 15.60 -7.12
N LEU A 114 10.47 16.91 -7.23
CA LEU A 114 11.30 17.96 -6.62
C LEU A 114 11.34 17.89 -5.09
N ASN A 115 10.25 17.42 -4.47
CA ASN A 115 10.16 17.26 -3.02
C ASN A 115 11.03 16.11 -2.47
N TRP A 116 11.70 15.35 -3.34
CA TRP A 116 12.58 14.23 -2.99
C TRP A 116 14.06 14.49 -3.30
N ASN A 117 14.42 15.69 -3.77
CA ASN A 117 15.82 16.03 -4.08
C ASN A 117 16.73 15.92 -2.85
N GLU A 118 16.17 16.20 -1.68
CA GLU A 118 16.87 16.18 -0.40
C GLU A 118 16.62 14.88 0.37
N ALA A 119 16.02 13.87 -0.26
CA ALA A 119 15.72 12.60 0.38
C ALA A 119 16.96 11.71 0.53
N GLY A 120 17.00 10.97 1.63
CA GLY A 120 17.93 9.85 1.78
C GLY A 120 17.56 8.75 0.79
N GLN A 121 18.55 8.14 0.17
CA GLN A 121 18.35 7.08 -0.82
C GLN A 121 18.90 5.76 -0.29
N LEU A 122 18.10 4.70 -0.40
CA LEU A 122 18.59 3.36 -0.11
C LEU A 122 19.50 2.88 -1.24
N ASN A 123 20.53 2.10 -0.91
CA ASN A 123 21.52 1.60 -1.88
C ASN A 123 22.11 2.69 -2.79
N ASN A 124 22.29 3.91 -2.27
CA ASN A 124 22.79 5.07 -3.04
C ASN A 124 21.96 5.39 -4.30
N GLY A 125 20.66 5.07 -4.28
CA GLY A 125 19.75 5.29 -5.40
C GLY A 125 19.75 4.17 -6.43
N ASN A 126 20.51 3.09 -6.19
CA ASN A 126 20.49 1.91 -7.05
C ASN A 126 19.20 1.10 -6.84
N PRO A 127 18.61 0.55 -7.91
CA PRO A 127 17.44 -0.30 -7.79
C PRO A 127 17.70 -1.55 -6.94
N ASP A 128 16.68 -1.97 -6.19
CA ASP A 128 16.68 -3.27 -5.50
C ASP A 128 16.55 -4.45 -6.51
N ALA A 129 16.51 -5.68 -5.99
CA ALA A 129 16.32 -6.88 -6.83
C ALA A 129 14.99 -6.88 -7.62
N GLY A 130 14.01 -6.10 -7.18
CA GLY A 130 12.72 -5.90 -7.86
C GLY A 130 12.70 -4.71 -8.83
N GLY A 131 13.82 -3.98 -8.97
CA GLY A 131 13.91 -2.79 -9.81
C GLY A 131 13.31 -1.52 -9.19
N ASN A 132 13.07 -1.50 -7.87
CA ASN A 132 12.56 -0.33 -7.17
C ASN A 132 13.70 0.55 -6.64
N VAL A 133 13.58 1.86 -6.85
CA VAL A 133 14.45 2.86 -6.23
C VAL A 133 13.71 3.47 -5.03
N VAL A 134 14.34 3.42 -3.86
CA VAL A 134 13.71 3.79 -2.59
C VAL A 134 14.34 5.05 -2.00
N PHE A 135 13.47 5.97 -1.58
CA PHE A 135 13.80 7.24 -0.97
C PHE A 135 13.12 7.34 0.40
N PHE A 136 13.72 8.04 1.35
CA PHE A 136 13.12 8.32 2.65
C PHE A 136 13.43 9.74 3.13
N LEU A 137 12.51 10.28 3.91
CA LEU A 137 12.53 11.62 4.48
C LEU A 137 12.06 11.57 5.93
N ILE A 138 12.83 12.18 6.82
CA ILE A 138 12.60 12.18 8.26
C ILE A 138 12.37 13.62 8.67
N HIS A 139 11.19 13.91 9.21
CA HIS A 139 10.85 15.20 9.76
C HIS A 139 10.66 15.05 11.26
N ARG A 140 11.40 15.82 12.05
CA ARG A 140 11.07 16.02 13.46
C ARG A 140 9.78 16.85 13.52
N LEU A 141 8.79 16.40 14.28
CA LEU A 141 7.47 17.07 14.33
C LEU A 141 7.49 18.31 15.22
N CYS A 142 8.42 19.21 14.95
CA CYS A 142 8.52 20.54 15.53
C CYS A 142 8.13 21.58 14.48
N PRO A 143 7.44 22.67 14.86
CA PRO A 143 7.12 23.75 13.94
C PRO A 143 8.32 24.64 13.59
N VAL A 144 9.29 24.81 14.50
CA VAL A 144 10.45 25.68 14.27
C VAL A 144 11.71 24.83 14.00
N PRO A 145 12.38 25.01 12.85
CA PRO A 145 13.65 24.33 12.57
C PRO A 145 14.78 24.84 13.47
N ASN A 146 15.83 24.04 13.64
CA ASN A 146 17.03 24.41 14.38
C ASN A 146 16.76 24.91 15.81
N CYS A 147 15.72 24.37 16.44
CA CYS A 147 15.29 24.82 17.75
C CYS A 147 14.99 23.63 18.67
N ASP A 148 15.45 23.72 19.91
CA ASP A 148 15.20 22.68 20.90
C ASP A 148 13.73 22.68 21.34
N THR A 149 13.25 21.55 21.86
CA THR A 149 11.91 21.43 22.42
C THR A 149 11.73 22.43 23.56
N SER A 150 10.61 23.14 23.57
CA SER A 150 10.27 24.13 24.60
C SER A 150 11.21 25.35 24.65
N ALA A 151 12.20 25.44 23.76
CA ALA A 151 13.03 26.63 23.63
C ALA A 151 12.31 27.72 22.82
N THR A 152 12.58 28.97 23.15
CA THR A 152 12.06 30.13 22.42
C THR A 152 13.05 30.49 21.31
N CYS A 153 12.72 30.17 20.06
CA CYS A 153 13.52 30.51 18.88
C CYS A 153 12.67 31.27 17.86
N GLY A 154 13.29 32.22 17.13
CA GLY A 154 12.63 32.91 16.02
C GLY A 154 11.47 33.86 16.39
N GLY A 155 11.37 34.29 17.65
CA GLY A 155 10.36 35.26 18.11
C GLY A 155 8.96 34.70 18.38
N ASN A 156 8.79 33.37 18.30
CA ASN A 156 7.53 32.67 18.55
C ASN A 156 7.40 32.17 20.01
N PRO A 157 6.22 31.71 20.46
CA PRO A 157 6.10 30.90 21.68
C PRO A 157 7.07 29.70 21.67
N PRO A 158 7.31 29.02 22.82
CA PRO A 158 8.22 27.88 22.90
C PRO A 158 7.96 26.86 21.78
N ASN A 159 9.01 26.26 21.22
CA ASN A 159 8.91 25.27 20.14
C ASN A 159 8.25 23.98 20.65
N LEU A 160 6.93 23.92 20.54
CA LEU A 160 6.11 22.79 20.97
C LEU A 160 6.09 21.73 19.88
N CYS A 161 6.94 20.73 20.03
CA CYS A 161 6.98 19.58 19.15
C CYS A 161 5.92 18.55 19.53
N ALA A 162 5.49 17.71 18.58
CA ALA A 162 4.64 16.58 18.88
C ALA A 162 5.39 15.59 19.77
N SER A 163 4.93 15.43 21.01
CA SER A 163 5.54 14.56 22.01
C SER A 163 4.48 13.74 22.74
N THR A 164 4.91 12.63 23.34
CA THR A 164 4.06 11.97 24.34
C THR A 164 3.93 12.89 25.55
N ILE A 165 2.71 13.08 26.06
CA ILE A 165 2.46 13.93 27.21
C ILE A 165 3.03 13.31 28.50
N LEU A 166 3.50 14.16 29.40
CA LEU A 166 3.76 13.79 30.80
C LEU A 166 2.43 13.77 31.56
N THR A 167 2.31 12.90 32.56
CA THR A 167 1.12 12.78 33.43
C THR A 167 0.73 14.08 34.14
N SER A 168 1.66 15.02 34.29
CA SER A 168 1.39 16.35 34.87
C SER A 168 0.52 17.26 33.99
N ALA A 169 0.27 16.89 32.72
CA ALA A 169 -0.66 17.60 31.82
C ALA A 169 -2.05 16.93 31.72
N LEU A 170 -2.26 15.76 32.33
CA LEU A 170 -3.59 15.13 32.45
C LEU A 170 -4.36 15.71 33.63
N ALA A 171 -4.77 16.98 33.50
CA ALA A 171 -5.84 17.57 34.32
C ALA A 171 -7.15 17.70 33.52
N GLY A 172 -7.32 16.88 32.48
CA GLY A 172 -8.52 16.83 31.64
C GLY A 172 -9.32 15.55 31.88
N GLU A 173 -10.65 15.68 31.81
CA GLU A 173 -11.60 14.58 32.01
C GLU A 173 -11.31 13.39 31.08
N GLY A 174 -11.21 12.17 31.63
CA GLY A 174 -10.94 10.93 30.89
C GLY A 174 -9.69 10.14 31.30
N SER A 175 -8.96 10.57 32.33
CA SER A 175 -7.91 9.75 32.95
C SER A 175 -8.51 8.57 33.71
N ASP A 176 -8.04 7.34 33.43
CA ASP A 176 -8.46 6.14 34.16
C ASP A 176 -7.80 6.14 35.55
N GLN A 177 -8.56 6.60 36.57
CA GLN A 177 -8.09 6.81 37.94
C GLN A 177 -7.81 5.49 38.71
N THR A 178 -7.96 4.33 38.06
CA THR A 178 -7.93 3.01 38.73
C THR A 178 -6.60 2.28 38.67
N ARG A 179 -5.60 2.79 37.92
CA ARG A 179 -4.29 2.15 37.80
C ARG A 179 -3.17 2.99 38.44
N PRO A 180 -2.63 2.61 39.61
CA PRO A 180 -1.71 3.47 40.39
C PRO A 180 -0.29 3.61 39.82
N THR A 181 0.01 3.15 38.59
CA THR A 181 1.41 3.06 38.10
C THR A 181 1.62 3.30 36.60
N ASP A 182 0.66 3.85 35.85
CA ASP A 182 0.95 4.34 34.48
C ASP A 182 1.63 5.72 34.50
N ALA A 183 2.54 5.90 35.45
CA ALA A 183 3.53 6.95 35.37
C ALA A 183 4.43 6.61 34.17
N HIS A 184 4.16 7.24 33.02
CA HIS A 184 5.22 7.51 32.06
C HIS A 184 6.19 8.48 32.75
N SER A 185 7.05 7.94 33.61
CA SER A 185 8.13 8.65 34.31
C SER A 185 9.31 8.98 33.38
N SER A 186 9.20 8.60 32.11
CA SER A 186 10.16 8.92 31.06
C SER A 186 9.87 10.30 30.48
N ALA A 187 10.93 11.06 30.18
CA ALA A 187 10.86 12.36 29.54
C ALA A 187 9.99 12.32 28.26
N PRO A 188 9.28 13.41 27.90
CA PRO A 188 8.46 13.47 26.70
C PRO A 188 9.32 13.16 25.49
N SER A 189 9.05 12.04 24.85
CA SER A 189 9.74 11.64 23.62
C SER A 189 9.15 12.36 22.44
N ILE A 190 10.03 12.93 21.62
CA ILE A 190 9.67 13.63 20.40
C ILE A 190 9.26 12.60 19.33
N HIS A 191 8.21 12.92 18.59
CA HIS A 191 7.78 12.16 17.43
C HIS A 191 8.42 12.67 16.15
N TYR A 192 8.69 11.73 15.25
CA TYR A 192 9.24 11.95 13.93
C TYR A 192 8.27 11.38 12.91
N ARG A 193 8.10 12.07 11.79
CA ARG A 193 7.39 11.55 10.62
C ARG A 193 8.40 11.08 9.60
N ILE A 194 8.37 9.80 9.28
CA ILE A 194 9.18 9.21 8.23
C ILE A 194 8.29 9.01 7.02
N THR A 195 8.66 9.59 5.89
CA THR A 195 7.97 9.49 4.61
C THR A 195 8.89 8.75 3.66
N ALA A 196 8.46 7.60 3.15
CA ALA A 196 9.23 6.81 2.20
C ALA A 196 8.50 6.73 0.85
N LYS A 197 9.26 6.76 -0.23
CA LYS A 197 8.79 6.57 -1.60
C LYS A 197 9.58 5.46 -2.25
N ALA A 198 8.88 4.55 -2.91
CA ALA A 198 9.48 3.64 -3.85
C ALA A 198 8.98 3.97 -5.26
N VAL A 199 9.92 4.00 -6.21
CA VAL A 199 9.63 4.11 -7.64
C VAL A 199 10.04 2.78 -8.27
N GLY A 200 9.04 1.98 -8.59
CA GLY A 200 9.22 0.67 -9.22
C GLY A 200 9.11 0.70 -10.75
N PRO A 201 9.27 -0.47 -11.39
CA PRO A 201 9.13 -0.61 -12.83
C PRO A 201 7.77 -0.12 -13.34
N ARG A 202 7.72 0.44 -14.56
CA ARG A 202 6.52 1.03 -15.16
C ARG A 202 5.92 2.21 -14.36
N ASN A 203 6.76 2.96 -13.65
CA ASN A 203 6.37 4.09 -12.82
C ASN A 203 5.34 3.72 -11.73
N SER A 204 5.48 2.54 -11.13
CA SER A 204 4.73 2.21 -9.91
C SER A 204 5.28 3.02 -8.74
N ILE A 205 4.61 4.14 -8.43
CA ILE A 205 4.97 4.99 -7.31
C ILE A 205 4.14 4.57 -6.10
N SER A 206 4.81 4.29 -4.99
CA SER A 206 4.17 4.08 -3.69
C SER A 206 4.82 4.96 -2.66
N ILE A 207 4.00 5.68 -1.90
CA ILE A 207 4.43 6.60 -0.86
C ILE A 207 3.74 6.16 0.43
N VAL A 208 4.54 5.94 1.47
CA VAL A 208 4.08 5.50 2.78
C VAL A 208 4.63 6.44 3.84
N GLN A 209 3.86 6.69 4.89
CA GLN A 209 4.25 7.55 5.99
C GLN A 209 4.01 6.84 7.32
N SER A 210 4.95 7.01 8.24
CA SER A 210 4.83 6.49 9.60
C SER A 210 5.26 7.52 10.61
N LEU A 211 4.57 7.54 11.75
CA LEU A 211 4.90 8.34 12.92
C LEU A 211 5.66 7.44 13.89
N VAL A 212 6.89 7.84 14.20
CA VAL A 212 7.80 7.07 15.04
C VAL A 212 8.20 7.90 16.24
N ARG A 213 8.12 7.30 17.42
CA ARG A 213 8.63 7.87 18.67
C ARG A 213 10.14 7.66 18.73
N ALA A 214 10.92 8.67 19.14
CA ALA A 214 12.32 8.41 19.48
C ALA A 214 12.42 7.46 20.68
N PHE A 215 13.13 6.35 20.50
CA PHE A 215 13.48 5.42 21.57
C PHE A 215 14.88 5.80 22.04
N ASN A 216 14.99 6.30 23.27
CA ASN A 216 16.27 6.50 23.96
C ASN A 216 16.45 5.35 24.95
#